data_AF-A0A7S4HT64-F1
#
_entry.id   AF-A0A7S4HT64-F1
#
_cell.length_a   1.000
_cell.length_b   1.000
_cell.length_c   1.000
_cell.angle_alpha   90.00
_cell.angle_beta   90.00
_cell.angle_gamma   90.00
#
_symmetry.space_group_name_H-M   'P 1'
#
loop_
_entity.id
_entity.type
_entity.pdbx_description
1 polymer ?
#
loop_
_entity_poly.entity_id
_entity_poly.type
_entity_poly.pdbx_seq_one_letter_code
_entity_poly.pdbx_strand_id
1 'polypeptide(L)'
;HRLLGMKSDNYLSFQRQLNLYGFIRIAFGKDRGCYYHELFLKGREYLSYHIQRQRIKGTGVRLRVELGSEPNFYDMCTIECYAEELRLSKINGNVKHINVFNLSF
;
A
#
# COMPACT_ATOMS: atom_id res chain seq x y z
N HIS A 1 -5.80 -19.05 -6.36
CA HIS A 1 -6.58 -17.93 -5.78
C HIS A 1 -7.11 -18.33 -4.40
N ARG A 2 -6.50 -17.88 -3.30
CA ARG A 2 -6.99 -18.16 -1.95
C ARG A 2 -7.66 -16.91 -1.40
N LEU A 3 -8.99 -16.91 -1.43
CA LEU A 3 -9.84 -15.87 -0.85
C LEU A 3 -9.53 -15.72 0.64
N LEU A 4 -9.37 -14.47 1.09
CA LEU A 4 -9.35 -14.08 2.50
C LEU A 4 -10.69 -14.51 3.13
N GLY A 5 -10.70 -15.71 3.73
CA GLY A 5 -11.87 -16.26 4.40
C GLY A 5 -12.16 -15.51 5.70
N MET A 6 -12.85 -14.37 5.61
CA MET A 6 -13.48 -13.74 6.76
C MET A 6 -14.77 -14.49 7.09
N LYS A 7 -14.77 -15.21 8.22
CA LYS A 7 -15.91 -16.01 8.71
C LYS A 7 -16.72 -15.31 9.82
N SER A 8 -16.46 -14.04 10.14
CA SER A 8 -17.13 -13.34 11.24
C SER A 8 -17.35 -11.84 10.98
N ASP A 9 -18.49 -11.30 11.45
CA ASP A 9 -18.84 -9.87 11.43
C ASP A 9 -18.05 -9.03 12.46
N ASN A 10 -16.99 -9.60 13.03
CA ASN A 10 -16.21 -8.95 14.08
C ASN A 10 -15.13 -8.05 13.46
N TYR A 11 -15.31 -6.74 13.59
CA TYR A 11 -14.36 -5.71 13.17
C TYR A 11 -12.92 -5.95 13.68
N LEU A 12 -12.74 -6.48 14.89
CA LEU A 12 -11.40 -6.77 15.41
C LEU A 12 -10.70 -7.89 14.65
N SER A 13 -11.47 -8.87 14.15
CA SER A 13 -10.93 -9.95 13.34
C SER A 13 -10.48 -9.44 11.97
N PHE A 14 -11.26 -8.53 11.37
CA PHE A 14 -10.87 -7.82 10.14
C PHE A 14 -9.57 -7.03 10.34
N GLN A 15 -9.54 -6.19 11.38
CA GLN A 15 -8.38 -5.38 11.70
C GLN A 15 -7.13 -6.25 11.94
N ARG A 16 -7.29 -7.41 12.58
CA ARG A 16 -6.17 -8.36 12.75
C ARG A 16 -5.69 -8.92 11.42
N GLN A 17 -6.57 -9.24 10.48
CA GLN A 17 -6.15 -9.67 9.14
C GLN A 17 -5.38 -8.57 8.43
N LEU A 18 -5.88 -7.33 8.42
CA LEU A 18 -5.17 -6.19 7.86
C LEU A 18 -3.75 -6.06 8.43
N ASN A 19 -3.62 -6.11 9.76
CA ASN A 19 -2.32 -6.05 10.42
C ASN A 19 -1.38 -7.21 10.01
N LEU A 20 -1.90 -8.42 9.84
CA LEU A 20 -1.10 -9.58 9.43
C LEU A 20 -0.57 -9.44 8.00
N TYR A 21 -1.24 -8.68 7.15
CA TYR A 21 -0.82 -8.41 5.78
C TYR A 21 -0.09 -7.05 5.64
N GLY A 22 0.27 -6.41 6.75
CA GLY A 22 1.08 -5.18 6.74
C GLY A 22 0.31 -3.91 6.35
N PHE A 23 -1.03 -3.94 6.36
CA PHE A 23 -1.80 -2.72 6.15
C PHE A 23 -1.60 -1.75 7.32
N ILE A 24 -1.43 -0.47 6.98
CA ILE A 24 -1.22 0.61 7.94
C ILE A 24 -2.52 1.38 8.09
N ARG A 25 -2.91 1.69 9.32
CA ARG A 25 -4.09 2.52 9.62
C ARG A 25 -3.68 3.98 9.65
N ILE A 26 -4.38 4.80 8.87
CA ILE A 26 -4.18 6.25 8.82
C ILE A 26 -4.69 6.87 10.12
N ALA A 27 -3.84 7.61 10.82
CA ALA A 27 -4.13 8.18 12.12
C ALA A 27 -4.75 9.59 12.04
N PHE A 28 -4.44 10.35 10.99
CA PHE A 28 -4.80 11.77 10.85
C PHE A 28 -5.29 12.14 9.44
N GLY A 29 -5.72 13.39 9.27
CA GLY A 29 -6.15 13.92 7.97
C GLY A 29 -7.52 13.43 7.50
N LYS A 30 -7.80 13.69 6.22
CA LYS A 30 -9.09 13.41 5.58
C LYS A 30 -9.43 11.91 5.55
N ASP A 31 -8.42 11.07 5.44
CA ASP A 31 -8.58 9.61 5.33
C ASP A 31 -8.39 8.90 6.70
N ARG A 32 -8.52 9.64 7.81
CA ARG A 32 -8.36 9.09 9.16
C ARG A 32 -9.25 7.86 9.37
N GLY A 33 -8.65 6.76 9.81
CA GLY A 33 -9.33 5.50 10.06
C GLY A 33 -9.37 4.55 8.87
N CYS A 34 -9.02 5.00 7.67
CA CYS A 34 -8.78 4.13 6.52
C CYS A 34 -7.47 3.35 6.68
N TYR A 35 -7.29 2.37 5.81
CA TYR A 35 -6.09 1.54 5.75
C TYR A 35 -5.47 1.62 4.36
N TYR A 36 -4.14 1.61 4.31
CA TYR A 36 -3.40 1.55 3.06
C TYR A 36 -2.32 0.48 3.10
N HIS A 37 -1.94 0.03 1.90
CA HIS A 37 -0.77 -0.81 1.66
C HIS A 37 -0.19 -0.40 0.31
N GLU A 38 1.12 -0.22 0.22
CA GLU A 38 1.82 0.29 -0.97
C GLU A 38 1.52 -0.51 -2.25
N LEU A 39 1.36 -1.82 -2.10
CA LEU A 39 1.05 -2.74 -3.19
C LEU A 39 -0.46 -2.96 -3.44
N PHE A 40 -1.34 -2.26 -2.72
CA PHE A 40 -2.79 -2.38 -2.88
C PHE A 40 -3.35 -1.16 -3.63
N LEU A 41 -3.12 -1.14 -4.94
CA LEU A 41 -3.44 -0.01 -5.82
C LEU A 41 -4.57 -0.36 -6.79
N LYS A 42 -5.51 0.57 -6.99
CA LYS A 42 -6.60 0.44 -7.96
C LYS A 42 -6.02 0.41 -9.38
N GLY A 43 -6.48 -0.54 -10.20
CA GLY A 43 -5.99 -0.72 -11.58
C GLY A 43 -4.67 -1.49 -11.71
N ARG A 44 -4.04 -1.89 -10.59
CA ARG A 44 -2.81 -2.71 -10.56
C ARG A 44 -2.93 -3.89 -9.60
N GLU A 45 -3.99 -4.68 -9.79
CA GLU A 45 -4.31 -5.82 -8.92
C GLU A 45 -3.17 -6.83 -8.80
N TYR A 46 -2.31 -6.95 -9.83
CA TYR A 46 -1.15 -7.83 -9.81
C TYR A 46 -0.15 -7.51 -8.68
N LEU A 47 -0.06 -6.26 -8.23
CA LEU A 47 0.78 -5.86 -7.10
C LEU A 47 0.29 -6.50 -5.80
N SER A 48 -1.02 -6.70 -5.66
CA SER A 48 -1.61 -7.32 -4.47
C SER A 48 -1.15 -8.76 -4.26
N TYR A 49 -0.72 -9.46 -5.33
CA TYR A 49 -0.18 -10.82 -5.23
C TYR A 49 1.15 -10.90 -4.50
N HIS A 50 1.86 -9.77 -4.42
CA HIS A 50 3.12 -9.66 -3.71
C HIS A 50 2.92 -9.30 -2.22
N ILE A 51 1.69 -9.05 -1.77
CA ILE A 51 1.38 -8.83 -0.35
C ILE A 51 1.49 -10.15 0.40
N GLN A 52 2.49 -10.25 1.27
CA GLN A 52 2.77 -11.46 2.03
C GLN A 52 2.26 -11.34 3.47
N ARG A 53 1.62 -12.42 3.94
CA ARG A 53 1.21 -12.52 5.34
C ARG A 53 2.43 -12.63 6.24
N GLN A 54 2.60 -11.68 7.14
CA GLN A 54 3.66 -11.69 8.13
C GLN A 54 3.35 -12.69 9.25
N ARG A 55 4.31 -13.56 9.53
CA ARG A 55 4.25 -14.49 10.66
C ARG A 55 4.75 -13.79 11.92
N ILE A 56 3.83 -13.29 12.74
CA ILE A 56 4.15 -12.69 14.03
C ILE A 56 4.65 -13.81 14.96
N LYS A 57 5.96 -13.97 15.12
CA LYS A 57 6.55 -14.71 16.25
C LYS A 57 6.28 -13.87 17.50
N GLY A 58 5.95 -14.51 18.63
CA GLY A 58 5.37 -13.88 19.85
C GLY A 58 6.20 -12.79 20.56
N THR A 59 7.24 -12.27 19.94
CA THR A 59 8.10 -11.18 20.40
C THR A 59 7.99 -10.01 19.43
N GLY A 60 6.81 -9.40 19.34
CA GLY A 60 6.54 -8.34 18.37
C GLY A 60 6.46 -6.98 19.04
N VAL A 61 7.56 -6.22 19.04
CA VAL A 61 7.46 -4.76 19.07
C VAL A 61 6.59 -4.41 17.87
N ARG A 62 5.38 -3.90 18.12
CA ARG A 62 4.55 -3.34 17.04
C ARG A 62 5.44 -2.35 16.30
N LEU A 63 5.65 -2.53 15.00
CA LEU A 63 6.24 -1.49 14.16
C LEU A 63 5.33 -0.28 14.33
N ARG A 64 5.73 0.63 15.21
CA ARG A 64 5.07 1.90 15.39
C ARG A 64 5.46 2.66 14.15
N VAL A 65 4.56 2.70 13.17
CA VAL A 65 4.65 3.68 12.08
C VAL A 65 4.78 5.02 12.78
N GLU A 66 5.88 5.71 12.50
CA GLU A 66 6.14 7.02 13.09
C GLU A 66 4.95 7.92 12.75
N LEU A 67 4.30 8.47 13.77
CA LEU A 67 3.11 9.29 13.58
C LEU A 67 3.47 10.47 12.69
N GLY A 68 2.79 10.61 11.55
CA GLY A 68 3.04 11.69 10.59
C GLY A 68 4.01 11.33 9.45
N SER A 69 4.57 10.12 9.37
CA SER A 69 5.23 9.61 8.15
C SER A 69 4.25 9.03 7.13
N GLU A 70 2.94 9.22 7.36
CA GLU A 70 1.88 8.79 6.46
C GLU A 70 1.98 9.60 5.15
N PRO A 71 1.99 8.93 3.99
CA PRO A 71 2.01 9.60 2.70
C PRO A 71 0.75 10.45 2.49
N ASN A 72 0.90 11.68 1.99
CA ASN A 72 -0.25 12.46 1.55
C ASN A 72 -0.67 12.02 0.14
N PHE A 73 -1.67 11.13 0.06
CA PHE A 73 -2.19 10.59 -1.20
C PHE A 73 -2.74 11.65 -2.16
N TYR A 74 -3.10 12.83 -1.66
CA TYR A 74 -3.66 13.90 -2.49
C TYR A 74 -2.60 14.79 -3.13
N ASP A 75 -1.40 14.81 -2.57
CA ASP A 75 -0.24 15.52 -3.16
C ASP A 75 0.56 14.60 -4.10
N MET A 76 0.22 13.31 -4.11
CA MET A 76 0.85 12.30 -4.95
C MET A 76 0.27 12.34 -6.36
N CYS A 77 1.16 12.27 -7.34
CA CYS A 77 0.80 12.23 -8.75
C CYS A 77 0.13 10.88 -9.02
N THR A 78 -1.06 10.86 -9.62
CA THR A 78 -1.75 9.58 -9.85
C THR A 78 -0.92 8.67 -10.75
N ILE A 79 -1.15 7.36 -10.64
CA ILE A 79 -0.57 6.36 -11.54
C ILE A 79 -0.78 6.73 -13.03
N GLU A 80 -1.92 7.36 -13.36
CA GLU A 80 -2.24 7.83 -14.70
C GLU A 80 -1.29 8.94 -15.16
N CYS A 81 -0.96 9.88 -14.26
CA CYS A 81 -0.01 10.95 -14.54
C CYS A 81 1.44 10.44 -14.64
N TYR A 82 1.87 9.47 -13.81
CA TYR A 82 3.20 8.86 -13.96
C TYR A 82 3.38 8.09 -15.28
N ALA A 83 2.29 7.54 -15.83
CA ALA A 83 2.33 6.84 -17.12
C ALA A 83 2.63 7.80 -18.29
N GLU A 84 2.17 9.05 -18.22
CA GLU A 84 2.48 10.08 -19.21
C GLU A 84 3.93 10.53 -19.13
N GLU A 85 4.47 10.79 -17.94
CA GLU A 85 5.89 11.13 -17.75
C GLU A 85 6.82 10.03 -18.29
N LEU A 86 6.46 8.77 -18.06
CA LEU A 86 7.14 7.58 -18.59
C LEU A 86 7.06 7.48 -20.12
N ARG A 87 5.90 7.82 -20.69
CA ARG A 87 5.70 7.84 -22.14
C ARG A 87 6.59 8.91 -22.78
N LEU A 88 6.67 10.10 -22.17
CA LEU A 88 7.51 11.20 -22.62
C LEU A 88 9.01 10.90 -22.46
N SER A 89 9.43 10.23 -21.37
CA SER A 89 10.84 9.88 -21.16
C SER A 89 11.34 8.79 -22.13
N LYS A 90 10.46 7.85 -22.50
CA LYS A 90 10.75 6.81 -23.51
C LYS A 90 10.89 7.38 -24.92
N ILE A 91 10.10 8.41 -25.26
CA ILE A 91 10.18 9.10 -26.57
C ILE A 91 11.52 9.85 -26.71
N ASN A 92 12.03 10.44 -25.63
CA ASN A 92 13.28 11.20 -25.62
C ASN A 92 14.55 10.35 -25.39
N GLY A 93 14.44 9.01 -25.42
CA GLY A 93 15.58 8.10 -25.29
C GLY A 93 16.22 8.05 -23.89
N ASN A 94 15.64 8.71 -22.88
CA ASN A 94 16.17 8.73 -21.53
C ASN A 94 15.45 7.69 -20.67
N VAL A 95 16.03 6.49 -20.59
CA VAL A 95 15.51 5.42 -19.72
C VAL A 95 15.88 5.75 -18.27
N LYS A 96 14.98 6.46 -17.58
CA LYS A 96 15.06 6.59 -16.12
C LYS A 96 14.86 5.19 -15.53
N HIS A 97 15.88 4.67 -14.85
CA HIS A 97 15.78 3.43 -14.09
C HIS A 97 14.86 3.71 -12.90
N ILE A 98 13.58 3.38 -13.05
CA ILE A 98 12.59 3.66 -12.01
C ILE A 98 12.70 2.56 -10.96
N ASN A 99 13.13 2.97 -9.76
CA ASN A 99 12.94 2.17 -8.58
C ASN A 99 11.44 1.96 -8.41
N VAL A 100 10.99 0.70 -8.40
CA VAL A 100 9.58 0.34 -8.16
C VAL A 100 9.07 0.89 -6.83
N PHE A 101 9.98 1.24 -5.91
CA PHE A 101 9.71 1.99 -4.67
C PHE A 101 9.14 3.41 -4.90
N ASN A 102 9.41 4.06 -6.04
CA ASN A 102 8.85 5.37 -6.40
C ASN A 102 7.53 5.28 -7.17
N LEU A 103 6.99 4.07 -7.41
CA LEU A 103 5.66 3.86 -8.02
C LEU A 103 4.57 3.63 -6.96
N SER A 104 4.90 3.89 -5.69
CA SER A 104 3.99 3.78 -4.57
C SER A 104 3.20 5.08 -4.46
N PHE A 105 1.92 4.99 -4.86
CA PHE A 105 0.84 6.01 -4.85
C PHE A 105 0.72 6.89 -6.09
#